data_AF-A0A6J4GVV1-F1
#
_entry.id   AF-A0A6J4GVV1-F1
#
_cell.length_a   1.000
_cell.length_b   1.000
_cell.length_c   1.000
_cell.angle_alpha   90.00
_cell.angle_beta   90.00
_cell.angle_gamma   90.00
#
_symmetry.space_group_name_H-M   'P 1'
#
loop_
_entity.id
_entity.type
_entity.pdbx_description
1 polymer ?
#
loop_
_entity_poly.entity_id
_entity_poly.type
_entity_poly.pdbx_seq_one_letter_code
_entity_poly.pdbx_strand_id
1 'polypeptide(L)'
;MKNSFFITSLLLIFNLSFGQKNEDRLIEQKIDTYIKEVIQINEIPGVALGVVKNGKVIYEKYFGKASLEDHKAVDKNTAFKLFSTTKLITNIGVFHLIEKGKLSLEDPISKYIENLPKEWQTIQVKNLLSHSSGLPNIVMFEDIKITMSFDEKMAILSQKPMEFVTGNEYSYNQTNYLFLTKIIEKITGLTFEDYILQNQFPAIQSGVYFSSNFGENFPYSAPRYNYDIKTKSYIKSTSNFGFDAHSANGLNITLQNFIQWNENLGKDVYLNKETKYSMWKSFQFANNTDRFGYGWEIVPVNKILSYGFTGGNETAFRKFPDNKLTIIFLSNGHKYSSLYVQSQVINHVASIVDQSLKDDYYLAGEKINQTFLKLNIEKAKQNYLAIKKSHPDWDFQYRLNIIGYTLMDHGRINDGIKVLELNTIENPKSGNAFDSLADGYFRNNQLEISKETYKKSLELKPDNTNAKEMLDKIDKLLQQKS
;
A
#
# COMPACT_ATOMS: atom_id res chain seq x y z
N MET A 1 1.81 -61.59 35.76
CA MET A 1 1.15 -61.23 34.47
C MET A 1 1.01 -59.70 34.45
N LYS A 2 2.10 -58.98 34.19
CA LYS A 2 2.51 -58.35 32.92
C LYS A 2 1.53 -57.26 32.41
N ASN A 3 1.84 -56.04 32.85
CA ASN A 3 1.53 -54.75 32.25
C ASN A 3 1.75 -54.75 30.73
N SER A 4 0.73 -54.41 29.94
CA SER A 4 0.88 -54.01 28.53
C SER A 4 -0.39 -53.30 28.06
N PHE A 5 -0.58 -52.04 28.44
CA PHE A 5 -1.62 -51.19 27.83
C PHE A 5 -1.27 -49.70 27.73
N PHE A 6 0.02 -49.32 27.78
CA PHE A 6 0.44 -47.92 27.79
C PHE A 6 1.29 -47.46 26.58
N ILE A 7 1.44 -48.28 25.53
CA ILE A 7 2.36 -47.98 24.40
C ILE A 7 1.64 -47.40 23.17
N THR A 8 0.32 -47.55 23.03
CA THR A 8 -0.39 -47.14 21.80
C THR A 8 -0.71 -45.64 21.70
N SER A 9 -0.72 -44.89 22.81
CA SER A 9 -0.97 -43.43 22.78
C SER A 9 0.28 -42.60 22.45
N LEU A 10 1.49 -43.14 22.64
CA LEU A 10 2.73 -42.41 22.37
C LEU A 10 3.02 -42.32 20.85
N LEU A 11 2.70 -43.36 20.08
CA LEU A 11 2.97 -43.43 18.64
C LEU A 11 2.11 -42.48 17.80
N LEU A 12 0.91 -42.10 18.26
CA LEU A 12 0.08 -41.11 17.58
C LEU A 12 0.60 -39.67 17.74
N ILE A 13 1.22 -39.36 18.89
CA ILE A 13 1.77 -38.01 19.18
C ILE A 13 3.05 -37.74 18.35
N PHE A 14 3.88 -38.76 18.12
CA PHE A 14 5.07 -38.61 17.28
C PHE A 14 4.71 -38.38 15.81
N ASN A 15 3.74 -39.11 15.25
CA ASN A 15 3.33 -38.94 13.85
C ASN A 15 2.72 -37.56 13.56
N LEU A 16 1.92 -37.01 14.48
CA LEU A 16 1.36 -35.66 14.36
C LEU A 16 2.45 -34.56 14.38
N SER A 17 3.48 -34.73 15.22
CA SER A 17 4.58 -33.75 15.32
C SER A 17 5.51 -33.75 14.10
N PHE A 18 5.72 -34.91 13.46
CA PHE A 18 6.50 -35.00 12.21
C PHE A 18 5.72 -34.46 11.00
N GLY A 19 4.39 -34.66 10.94
CA GLY A 19 3.55 -34.12 9.88
C GLY A 19 3.53 -32.59 9.85
N GLN A 20 3.40 -31.95 11.01
CA GLN A 20 3.37 -30.49 11.13
C GLN A 20 4.69 -29.82 10.70
N LYS A 21 5.84 -30.40 11.07
CA LYS A 21 7.16 -29.90 10.64
C LYS A 21 7.38 -29.98 9.13
N ASN A 22 6.80 -30.97 8.47
CA ASN A 22 6.92 -31.11 7.01
C ASN A 22 6.04 -30.10 6.26
N GLU A 23 4.85 -29.81 6.78
CA GLU A 23 3.94 -28.81 6.22
C GLU A 23 4.51 -27.39 6.33
N ASP A 24 4.99 -27.00 7.51
CA ASP A 24 5.61 -25.69 7.74
C ASP A 24 6.83 -25.49 6.82
N ARG A 25 7.67 -26.53 6.67
CA ARG A 25 8.82 -26.51 5.75
C ARG A 25 8.40 -26.36 4.29
N LEU A 26 7.32 -27.01 3.87
CA LEU A 26 6.79 -26.89 2.51
C LEU A 26 6.22 -25.49 2.24
N ILE A 27 5.50 -24.92 3.21
CA ILE A 27 5.00 -23.53 3.15
C ILE A 27 6.19 -22.57 3.01
N GLU A 28 7.20 -22.71 3.86
CA GLU A 28 8.41 -21.89 3.82
C GLU A 28 9.11 -21.96 2.45
N GLN A 29 9.26 -23.15 1.88
CA GLN A 29 9.87 -23.34 0.56
C GLN A 29 9.06 -22.71 -0.58
N LYS A 30 7.72 -22.80 -0.52
CA LYS A 30 6.84 -22.14 -1.50
C LYS A 30 6.96 -20.63 -1.42
N ILE A 31 6.94 -20.06 -0.21
CA ILE A 31 7.13 -18.62 0.00
C ILE A 31 8.51 -18.19 -0.48
N ASP A 32 9.56 -18.94 -0.16
CA ASP A 32 10.94 -18.64 -0.58
C ASP A 32 11.10 -18.65 -2.11
N THR A 33 10.53 -19.64 -2.79
CA THR A 33 10.54 -19.71 -4.26
C THR A 33 9.81 -18.53 -4.87
N TYR A 34 8.61 -18.24 -4.35
CA TYR A 34 7.77 -17.15 -4.81
C TYR A 34 8.46 -15.78 -4.63
N ILE A 35 8.94 -15.46 -3.42
CA ILE A 35 9.50 -14.15 -3.14
C ILE A 35 10.80 -13.90 -3.92
N LYS A 36 11.61 -14.93 -4.16
CA LYS A 36 12.80 -14.84 -5.02
C LYS A 36 12.44 -14.52 -6.47
N GLU A 37 11.38 -15.12 -7.01
CA GLU A 37 10.89 -14.78 -8.35
C GLU A 37 10.38 -13.33 -8.40
N VAL A 38 9.62 -12.89 -7.39
CA VAL A 38 9.13 -11.49 -7.30
C VAL A 38 10.30 -10.50 -7.23
N ILE A 39 11.30 -10.76 -6.40
CA ILE A 39 12.52 -9.93 -6.28
C ILE A 39 13.24 -9.85 -7.62
N GLN A 40 13.42 -10.99 -8.30
CA GLN A 40 14.10 -11.03 -9.59
C GLN A 40 13.34 -10.26 -10.67
N ILE A 41 12.03 -10.47 -10.79
CA ILE A 41 11.20 -9.83 -11.82
C ILE A 41 11.14 -8.32 -11.61
N ASN A 42 11.00 -7.86 -10.36
CA ASN A 42 10.82 -6.45 -10.03
C ASN A 42 12.12 -5.73 -9.65
N GLU A 43 13.26 -6.41 -9.78
CA GLU A 43 14.62 -5.93 -9.44
C GLU A 43 14.72 -5.29 -8.05
N ILE A 44 14.00 -5.84 -7.07
CA ILE A 44 13.87 -5.26 -5.73
C ILE A 44 15.23 -5.25 -5.02
N PRO A 45 15.76 -4.08 -4.57
CA PRO A 45 17.08 -4.02 -3.96
C PRO A 45 17.17 -4.82 -2.66
N GLY A 46 16.21 -4.67 -1.76
CA GLY A 46 16.17 -5.32 -0.47
C GLY A 46 14.74 -5.57 0.03
N VAL A 47 14.54 -6.72 0.70
CA VAL A 47 13.24 -7.17 1.23
C VAL A 47 13.40 -7.75 2.62
N ALA A 48 12.43 -7.50 3.49
CA ALA A 48 12.15 -8.29 4.68
C ALA A 48 10.68 -8.76 4.65
N LEU A 49 10.45 -10.06 4.82
CA LEU A 49 9.12 -10.67 4.80
C LEU A 49 8.88 -11.50 6.06
N GLY A 50 7.80 -11.17 6.77
CA GLY A 50 7.33 -11.87 7.96
C GLY A 50 5.93 -12.43 7.78
N VAL A 51 5.71 -13.67 8.25
CA VAL A 51 4.40 -14.32 8.27
C VAL A 51 4.14 -14.89 9.65
N VAL A 52 3.04 -14.44 10.27
CA VAL A 52 2.58 -14.90 11.57
C VAL A 52 1.27 -15.65 11.40
N LYS A 53 1.23 -16.94 11.74
CA LYS A 53 0.03 -17.78 11.69
C LYS A 53 -0.23 -18.38 13.06
N ASN A 54 -1.47 -18.30 13.54
CA ASN A 54 -1.87 -18.83 14.85
C ASN A 54 -1.01 -18.29 16.01
N GLY A 55 -0.58 -17.02 15.92
CA GLY A 55 0.27 -16.38 16.92
C GLY A 55 1.73 -16.84 16.93
N LYS A 56 2.18 -17.60 15.92
CA LYS A 56 3.57 -18.04 15.74
C LYS A 56 4.16 -17.48 14.46
N VAL A 57 5.42 -17.06 14.49
CA VAL A 57 6.19 -16.71 13.30
C VAL A 57 6.50 -18.00 12.54
N ILE A 58 5.94 -18.16 11.34
CA ILE A 58 6.18 -19.33 10.47
C ILE A 58 7.13 -19.00 9.31
N TYR A 59 7.41 -17.72 9.09
CA TYR A 59 8.38 -17.25 8.09
C TYR A 59 8.94 -15.89 8.53
N GLU A 60 10.25 -15.75 8.56
CA GLU A 60 10.96 -14.48 8.76
C GLU A 60 12.27 -14.55 7.96
N LYS A 61 12.34 -13.84 6.83
CA LYS A 61 13.54 -13.82 5.99
C LYS A 61 13.84 -12.44 5.44
N TYR A 62 15.11 -12.26 5.14
CA TYR A 62 15.72 -11.03 4.66
C TYR A 62 16.46 -11.32 3.35
N PHE A 63 16.30 -10.46 2.36
CA PHE A 63 16.85 -10.64 1.02
C PHE A 63 17.48 -9.35 0.51
N GLY A 64 18.50 -9.49 -0.32
CA GLY A 64 19.10 -8.36 -1.04
C GLY A 64 19.90 -7.41 -0.13
N LYS A 65 19.94 -6.14 -0.51
CA LYS A 65 20.76 -5.09 0.09
C LYS A 65 19.89 -4.03 0.77
N ALA A 66 20.22 -3.72 2.01
CA ALA A 66 19.70 -2.58 2.74
C ALA A 66 20.18 -1.26 2.09
N SER A 67 21.47 -1.21 1.73
CA SER A 67 22.12 -0.07 1.07
C SER A 67 22.87 -0.54 -0.19
N LEU A 68 22.60 0.10 -1.32
CA LEU A 68 23.29 -0.16 -2.59
C LEU A 68 24.69 0.44 -2.59
N GLU A 69 24.88 1.60 -1.96
CA GLU A 69 26.16 2.30 -1.87
C GLU A 69 27.12 1.58 -0.92
N ASP A 70 26.64 1.13 0.24
CA ASP A 70 27.47 0.47 1.25
C ASP A 70 27.55 -1.05 1.05
N HIS A 71 26.85 -1.58 0.04
CA HIS A 71 26.71 -3.02 -0.22
C HIS A 71 26.23 -3.84 0.98
N LYS A 72 25.55 -3.21 1.93
CA LYS A 72 25.09 -3.85 3.17
C LYS A 72 23.89 -4.75 2.89
N ALA A 73 23.95 -6.01 3.32
CA ALA A 73 22.82 -6.93 3.22
C ALA A 73 21.66 -6.49 4.12
N VAL A 74 20.43 -6.80 3.71
CA VAL A 74 19.29 -6.72 4.62
C VAL A 74 19.44 -7.80 5.70
N ASP A 75 19.29 -7.40 6.96
CA ASP A 75 19.32 -8.29 8.12
C ASP A 75 18.26 -7.90 9.16
N LYS A 76 18.23 -8.64 10.28
CA LYS A 76 17.30 -8.41 11.40
C LYS A 76 17.40 -7.01 12.04
N ASN A 77 18.52 -6.32 11.86
CA ASN A 77 18.75 -4.98 12.41
C ASN A 77 18.38 -3.88 11.40
N THR A 78 17.99 -4.25 10.18
CA THR A 78 17.67 -3.31 9.12
C THR A 78 16.27 -2.73 9.32
N ALA A 79 16.20 -1.42 9.61
CA ALA A 79 14.95 -0.68 9.74
C ALA A 79 14.47 -0.17 8.38
N PHE A 80 13.21 -0.45 8.05
CA PHE A 80 12.56 0.02 6.83
C PHE A 80 11.61 1.17 7.14
N LYS A 81 11.47 2.11 6.20
CA LYS A 81 10.44 3.15 6.23
C LYS A 81 9.08 2.51 6.00
N LEU A 82 8.13 2.76 6.90
CA LEU A 82 6.76 2.24 6.75
C LEU A 82 5.90 3.07 5.81
N PHE A 83 6.26 4.33 5.56
CA PHE A 83 5.40 5.27 4.85
C PHE A 83 3.98 5.25 5.45
N SER A 84 2.93 5.30 4.63
CA SER A 84 1.55 5.27 5.09
C SER A 84 1.18 4.10 6.03
N THR A 85 1.93 3.01 6.07
CA THR A 85 1.72 1.94 7.07
C THR A 85 1.92 2.45 8.51
N THR A 86 2.67 3.55 8.71
CA THR A 86 2.79 4.28 9.99
C THR A 86 1.44 4.66 10.58
N LYS A 87 0.43 4.92 9.75
CA LYS A 87 -0.90 5.32 10.20
C LYS A 87 -1.50 4.30 11.17
N LEU A 88 -1.26 3.01 10.97
CA LEU A 88 -1.71 1.95 11.89
C LEU A 88 -1.21 2.20 13.32
N ILE A 89 0.03 2.63 13.46
CA ILE A 89 0.68 2.92 14.75
C ILE A 89 0.07 4.17 15.38
N THR A 90 -0.12 5.23 14.59
CA THR A 90 -0.82 6.45 15.02
C THR A 90 -2.22 6.14 15.53
N ASN A 91 -2.97 5.31 14.79
CA ASN A 91 -4.36 4.98 15.14
C ASN A 91 -4.43 4.23 16.48
N ILE A 92 -3.49 3.33 16.77
CA ILE A 92 -3.42 2.70 18.11
C ILE A 92 -3.21 3.76 19.19
N GLY A 93 -2.36 4.77 18.96
CA GLY A 93 -2.18 5.89 19.88
C GLY A 93 -3.47 6.69 20.12
N VAL A 94 -4.23 6.96 19.07
CA VAL A 94 -5.54 7.65 19.16
C VAL A 94 -6.52 6.81 19.98
N PHE A 95 -6.65 5.51 19.66
CA PHE A 95 -7.57 4.63 20.37
C PHE A 95 -7.16 4.34 21.82
N HIS A 96 -5.87 4.44 22.15
CA HIS A 96 -5.41 4.39 23.54
C HIS A 96 -5.99 5.57 24.34
N LEU A 97 -5.97 6.79 23.78
CA LEU A 97 -6.61 7.94 24.43
C LEU A 97 -8.13 7.77 24.55
N ILE A 98 -8.77 7.09 23.58
CA ILE A 98 -10.19 6.77 23.63
C ILE A 98 -10.50 5.79 24.77
N GLU A 99 -9.75 4.70 24.92
CA GLU A 99 -9.95 3.76 26.04
C GLU A 99 -9.73 4.41 27.41
N LYS A 100 -8.81 5.36 27.50
CA LYS A 100 -8.56 6.16 28.71
C LYS A 100 -9.64 7.22 28.97
N GLY A 101 -10.66 7.33 28.12
CA GLY A 101 -11.74 8.32 28.22
C GLY A 101 -11.27 9.77 28.01
N LYS A 102 -10.08 9.98 27.43
CA LYS A 102 -9.51 11.31 27.18
C LYS A 102 -9.91 11.88 25.81
N LEU A 103 -10.40 11.02 24.93
CA LEU A 103 -10.81 11.33 23.57
C LEU A 103 -12.07 10.52 23.22
N SER A 104 -12.94 11.07 22.39
CA SER A 104 -14.05 10.36 21.79
C SER A 104 -13.98 10.43 20.27
N LEU A 105 -14.45 9.38 19.58
CA LEU A 105 -14.67 9.40 18.13
C LEU A 105 -15.62 10.55 17.70
N GLU A 106 -16.52 10.93 18.60
CA GLU A 106 -17.54 11.96 18.39
C GLU A 106 -17.10 13.36 18.83
N ASP A 107 -15.91 13.49 19.44
CA ASP A 107 -15.41 14.81 19.83
C ASP A 107 -15.17 15.67 18.57
N PRO A 108 -15.64 16.93 18.54
CA PRO A 108 -15.28 17.85 17.50
C PRO A 108 -13.80 18.24 17.62
N ILE A 109 -13.10 18.36 16.50
CA ILE A 109 -11.66 18.69 16.50
C ILE A 109 -11.36 20.08 17.09
N SER A 110 -12.35 20.98 17.08
CA SER A 110 -12.30 22.32 17.69
C SER A 110 -12.12 22.30 19.21
N LYS A 111 -12.39 21.17 19.87
CA LYS A 111 -12.08 20.97 21.30
C LYS A 111 -10.57 20.96 21.58
N TYR A 112 -9.77 20.63 20.57
CA TYR A 112 -8.33 20.38 20.71
C TYR A 112 -7.47 21.33 19.88
N ILE A 113 -8.00 21.83 18.77
CA ILE A 113 -7.31 22.70 17.82
C ILE A 113 -8.05 24.03 17.77
N GLU A 114 -7.34 25.11 18.10
CA GLU A 114 -7.87 26.47 18.19
C GLU A 114 -7.85 27.15 16.80
N ASN A 115 -8.60 28.25 16.66
CA ASN A 115 -8.61 29.10 15.45
C ASN A 115 -8.99 28.40 14.13
N LEU A 116 -9.82 27.35 14.21
CA LEU A 116 -10.32 26.66 13.01
C LEU A 116 -11.42 27.45 12.28
N PRO A 117 -11.48 27.39 10.94
CA PRO A 117 -12.63 27.86 10.16
C PRO A 117 -13.94 27.26 10.67
N LYS A 118 -15.02 28.03 10.62
CA LYS A 118 -16.34 27.62 11.12
C LYS A 118 -16.79 26.25 10.57
N GLU A 119 -16.53 25.99 9.29
CA GLU A 119 -16.86 24.74 8.60
C GLU A 119 -16.09 23.54 9.13
N TRP A 120 -14.89 23.75 9.69
CA TRP A 120 -14.04 22.68 10.20
C TRP A 120 -14.34 22.36 11.66
N GLN A 121 -14.95 23.29 12.39
CA GLN A 121 -15.17 23.16 13.83
C GLN A 121 -16.06 21.97 14.22
N THR A 122 -16.94 21.53 13.31
CA THR A 122 -17.85 20.39 13.52
C THR A 122 -17.29 19.05 13.03
N ILE A 123 -16.13 19.05 12.37
CA ILE A 123 -15.46 17.80 11.96
C ILE A 123 -15.10 17.02 13.23
N GLN A 124 -15.41 15.72 13.24
CA GLN A 124 -15.18 14.87 14.41
C GLN A 124 -13.93 14.00 14.22
N VAL A 125 -13.37 13.51 15.32
CA VAL A 125 -12.17 12.63 15.30
C VAL A 125 -12.36 11.42 14.39
N LYS A 126 -13.57 10.83 14.36
CA LYS A 126 -13.91 9.74 13.45
C LYS A 126 -13.76 10.09 11.97
N ASN A 127 -13.97 11.34 11.59
CA ASN A 127 -13.82 11.78 10.21
C ASN A 127 -12.35 11.88 9.80
N LEU A 128 -11.47 12.25 10.74
CA LEU A 128 -10.03 12.23 10.50
C LEU A 128 -9.54 10.79 10.27
N LEU A 129 -9.91 9.88 11.18
CA LEU A 129 -9.52 8.46 11.13
C LEU A 129 -10.06 7.73 9.89
N SER A 130 -11.26 8.09 9.42
CA SER A 130 -11.90 7.41 8.28
C SER A 130 -11.62 8.06 6.92
N HIS A 131 -10.79 9.12 6.88
CA HIS A 131 -10.55 9.88 5.66
C HIS A 131 -11.84 10.48 5.05
N SER A 132 -12.80 10.86 5.89
CA SER A 132 -14.09 11.44 5.51
C SER A 132 -14.25 12.91 5.93
N SER A 133 -13.15 13.61 6.21
CA SER A 133 -13.19 14.97 6.74
C SER A 133 -13.66 16.01 5.71
N GLY A 134 -13.33 15.83 4.44
CA GLY A 134 -13.52 16.84 3.39
C GLY A 134 -12.50 17.99 3.45
N LEU A 135 -11.51 17.92 4.35
CA LEU A 135 -10.50 18.96 4.51
C LEU A 135 -9.64 19.10 3.24
N PRO A 136 -9.14 20.30 2.91
CA PRO A 136 -8.11 20.46 1.89
C PRO A 136 -6.85 19.66 2.28
N ASN A 137 -6.33 18.86 1.34
CA ASN A 137 -5.15 18.03 1.58
C ASN A 137 -3.84 18.84 1.52
N ILE A 138 -3.16 19.02 2.66
CA ILE A 138 -1.99 19.89 2.80
C ILE A 138 -0.87 19.61 1.78
N VAL A 139 -0.71 18.36 1.33
CA VAL A 139 0.35 17.98 0.38
C VAL A 139 0.04 18.36 -1.08
N MET A 140 -1.16 18.86 -1.37
CA MET A 140 -1.56 19.29 -2.71
C MET A 140 -1.21 20.77 -2.98
N PHE A 141 -0.64 21.47 -1.99
CA PHE A 141 -0.44 22.92 -2.02
C PHE A 141 1.04 23.27 -1.93
N GLU A 142 1.65 23.67 -3.05
CA GLU A 142 3.07 24.01 -3.11
C GLU A 142 3.44 25.29 -2.33
N ASP A 143 2.47 26.17 -2.07
CA ASP A 143 2.60 27.38 -1.24
C ASP A 143 2.73 27.05 0.25
N ILE A 144 2.43 25.82 0.66
CA ILE A 144 2.61 25.34 2.04
C ILE A 144 3.96 24.60 2.15
N LYS A 145 4.97 25.29 2.66
CA LYS A 145 6.32 24.72 2.80
C LYS A 145 6.45 23.89 4.07
N ILE A 146 7.21 22.79 4.00
CA ILE A 146 7.44 21.91 5.17
C ILE A 146 8.09 22.63 6.36
N THR A 147 8.85 23.71 6.10
CA THR A 147 9.56 24.52 7.10
C THR A 147 8.68 25.53 7.82
N MET A 148 7.46 25.80 7.32
CA MET A 148 6.53 26.71 7.98
C MET A 148 6.10 26.16 9.34
N SER A 149 5.82 27.05 10.29
CA SER A 149 5.16 26.69 11.54
C SER A 149 3.74 26.16 11.30
N PHE A 150 3.16 25.52 12.30
CA PHE A 150 1.77 25.05 12.22
C PHE A 150 0.79 26.21 11.94
N ASP A 151 0.95 27.34 12.62
CA ASP A 151 0.04 28.49 12.47
C ASP A 151 0.12 29.12 11.07
N GLU A 152 1.31 29.22 10.49
CA GLU A 152 1.50 29.69 9.11
C GLU A 152 0.85 28.74 8.11
N LYS A 153 1.01 27.42 8.29
CA LYS A 153 0.34 26.41 7.46
C LYS A 153 -1.18 26.54 7.57
N MET A 154 -1.72 26.74 8.78
CA MET A 154 -3.16 26.91 9.00
C MET A 154 -3.70 28.21 8.41
N ALA A 155 -2.93 29.30 8.47
CA ALA A 155 -3.32 30.57 7.85
C ALA A 155 -3.53 30.44 6.34
N ILE A 156 -2.75 29.60 5.65
CA ILE A 156 -2.90 29.32 4.22
C ILE A 156 -3.99 28.27 3.97
N LEU A 157 -3.92 27.15 4.68
CA LEU A 157 -4.80 25.99 4.44
C LEU A 157 -6.26 26.32 4.72
N SER A 158 -6.54 27.17 5.71
CA SER A 158 -7.90 27.64 6.06
C SER A 158 -8.59 28.47 4.98
N GLN A 159 -7.84 28.97 3.99
CA GLN A 159 -8.38 29.71 2.85
C GLN A 159 -8.71 28.81 1.66
N LYS A 160 -8.33 27.52 1.72
CA LYS A 160 -8.62 26.55 0.65
C LYS A 160 -10.02 25.98 0.86
N PRO A 161 -10.77 25.70 -0.22
CA PRO A 161 -12.12 25.15 -0.10
C PRO A 161 -12.09 23.74 0.48
N MET A 162 -13.19 23.34 1.11
CA MET A 162 -13.46 21.93 1.40
C MET A 162 -13.48 21.13 0.09
N GLU A 163 -12.90 19.93 0.10
CA GLU A 163 -12.91 19.01 -1.05
C GLU A 163 -14.31 18.42 -1.28
N PHE A 164 -15.04 18.15 -0.18
CA PHE A 164 -16.40 17.62 -0.18
C PHE A 164 -17.05 17.79 1.20
N VAL A 165 -18.34 17.45 1.32
CA VAL A 165 -19.08 17.50 2.57
C VAL A 165 -18.59 16.41 3.53
N THR A 166 -18.24 16.77 4.77
CA THR A 166 -17.77 15.83 5.80
C THR A 166 -18.70 14.62 5.94
N GLY A 167 -18.13 13.42 5.90
CA GLY A 167 -18.84 12.13 5.98
C GLY A 167 -19.35 11.59 4.65
N ASN A 168 -19.30 12.37 3.56
CA ASN A 168 -19.88 11.96 2.28
C ASN A 168 -19.14 10.79 1.62
N GLU A 169 -17.82 10.91 1.50
CA GLU A 169 -16.96 9.99 0.75
C GLU A 169 -15.58 9.83 1.39
N TYR A 170 -14.83 8.85 0.90
CA TYR A 170 -13.44 8.61 1.27
C TYR A 170 -12.50 9.41 0.36
N SER A 171 -11.64 10.24 0.96
CA SER A 171 -10.51 10.87 0.27
C SER A 171 -9.26 10.80 1.12
N TYR A 172 -8.23 10.15 0.59
CA TYR A 172 -6.98 9.93 1.30
C TYR A 172 -6.23 11.24 1.55
N ASN A 173 -6.13 11.65 2.81
CA ASN A 173 -5.82 13.04 3.19
C ASN A 173 -4.78 13.12 4.32
N GLN A 174 -3.72 13.90 4.12
CA GLN A 174 -2.64 14.03 5.11
C GLN A 174 -2.95 15.06 6.21
N THR A 175 -3.79 16.06 5.94
CA THR A 175 -4.25 17.04 6.93
C THR A 175 -4.92 16.34 8.12
N ASN A 176 -5.63 15.24 7.86
CA ASN A 176 -6.25 14.44 8.92
C ASN A 176 -5.22 13.94 9.94
N TYR A 177 -4.07 13.45 9.48
CA TYR A 177 -3.04 12.90 10.35
C TYR A 177 -2.22 13.99 11.04
N LEU A 178 -2.02 15.15 10.40
CA LEU A 178 -1.50 16.35 11.06
C LEU A 178 -2.40 16.76 12.24
N PHE A 179 -3.72 16.73 12.06
CA PHE A 179 -4.66 17.07 13.15
C PHE A 179 -4.69 16.01 14.25
N LEU A 180 -4.60 14.72 13.91
CA LEU A 180 -4.45 13.66 14.92
C LEU A 180 -3.17 13.83 15.75
N THR A 181 -2.05 14.26 15.13
CA THR A 181 -0.83 14.65 15.85
C THR A 181 -1.13 15.74 16.88
N LYS A 182 -1.77 16.84 16.46
CA LYS A 182 -2.06 17.97 17.35
C LYS A 182 -3.02 17.62 18.48
N ILE A 183 -3.99 16.75 18.22
CA ILE A 183 -4.91 16.24 19.25
C ILE A 183 -4.14 15.43 20.30
N ILE A 184 -3.26 14.51 19.88
CA ILE A 184 -2.42 13.72 20.80
C ILE A 184 -1.53 14.65 21.65
N GLU A 185 -0.84 15.60 21.02
CA GLU A 185 0.05 16.55 21.71
C GLU A 185 -0.74 17.39 22.73
N LYS A 186 -1.91 17.93 22.35
CA LYS A 186 -2.76 18.73 23.24
C LYS A 186 -3.24 17.94 24.46
N ILE A 187 -3.63 16.68 24.28
CA ILE A 187 -4.18 15.84 25.37
C ILE A 187 -3.08 15.36 26.31
N THR A 188 -1.90 15.06 25.78
CA THR A 188 -0.84 14.36 26.53
C THR A 188 0.24 15.29 27.07
N GLY A 189 0.44 16.45 26.43
CA GLY A 189 1.58 17.33 26.70
C GLY A 189 2.93 16.79 26.22
N LEU A 190 2.95 15.62 25.57
CA LEU A 190 4.14 15.01 24.97
C LEU A 190 4.19 15.34 23.47
N THR A 191 5.37 15.25 22.88
CA THR A 191 5.47 15.17 21.42
C THR A 191 4.76 13.90 20.93
N PHE A 192 4.29 13.91 19.69
CA PHE A 192 3.65 12.74 19.10
C PHE A 192 4.56 11.50 19.13
N GLU A 193 5.83 11.66 18.79
CA GLU A 193 6.84 10.60 18.76
C GLU A 193 7.05 10.01 20.15
N ASP A 194 7.25 10.87 21.16
CA ASP A 194 7.46 10.42 22.54
C ASP A 194 6.25 9.65 23.04
N TYR A 195 5.03 10.15 22.78
CA TYR A 195 3.81 9.45 23.17
C TYR A 195 3.73 8.06 22.54
N ILE A 196 3.98 7.94 21.23
CA ILE A 196 3.92 6.65 20.54
C ILE A 196 5.03 5.70 21.02
N LEU A 197 6.27 6.18 21.12
CA LEU A 197 7.41 5.35 21.55
C LEU A 197 7.23 4.85 22.98
N GLN A 198 6.81 5.71 23.91
CA GLN A 198 6.56 5.32 25.30
C GLN A 198 5.41 4.31 25.45
N ASN A 199 4.34 4.44 24.66
CA ASN A 199 3.14 3.61 24.85
C ASN A 199 3.14 2.34 23.99
N GLN A 200 3.88 2.29 22.88
CA GLN A 200 3.87 1.15 21.96
C GLN A 200 5.21 0.42 21.86
N PHE A 201 6.32 1.09 22.20
CA PHE A 201 7.68 0.56 22.09
C PHE A 201 8.57 0.82 23.34
N PRO A 202 8.05 0.75 24.59
CA PRO A 202 8.75 1.24 25.79
C PRO A 202 10.09 0.54 26.10
N ALA A 203 10.23 -0.74 25.69
CA ALA A 203 11.42 -1.55 25.96
C ALA A 203 12.40 -1.61 24.78
N ILE A 204 12.11 -0.92 23.67
CA ILE A 204 12.89 -1.05 22.43
C ILE A 204 13.98 0.02 22.39
N GLN A 205 15.23 -0.42 22.51
CA GLN A 205 16.39 0.47 22.52
C GLN A 205 16.86 0.86 21.11
N SER A 206 16.51 0.09 20.08
CA SER A 206 16.95 0.32 18.70
C SER A 206 16.00 -0.26 17.65
N GLY A 207 16.08 0.26 16.43
CA GLY A 207 15.32 -0.25 15.29
C GLY A 207 13.85 0.20 15.25
N VAL A 208 13.47 1.23 16.02
CA VAL A 208 12.21 1.97 15.89
C VAL A 208 12.53 3.46 16.08
N TYR A 209 12.18 4.29 15.11
CA TYR A 209 12.33 5.75 15.22
C TYR A 209 11.46 6.46 14.18
N PHE A 210 11.23 7.76 14.38
CA PHE A 210 10.53 8.60 13.42
C PHE A 210 11.50 9.43 12.58
N SER A 211 11.33 9.39 11.26
CA SER A 211 11.90 10.35 10.32
C SER A 211 11.15 10.27 8.99
N SER A 212 10.62 11.41 8.57
CA SER A 212 9.98 11.60 7.25
C SER A 212 10.90 12.29 6.25
N ASN A 213 12.20 12.38 6.57
CA ASN A 213 13.24 12.86 5.68
C ASN A 213 14.01 11.66 5.11
N PHE A 214 13.83 11.38 3.82
CA PHE A 214 14.43 10.19 3.20
C PHE A 214 15.91 10.38 2.87
N GLY A 215 16.39 11.63 2.88
CA GLY A 215 17.81 11.94 2.75
C GLY A 215 18.61 11.75 4.04
N GLU A 216 17.96 11.68 5.21
CA GLU A 216 18.65 11.42 6.47
C GLU A 216 19.23 10.02 6.53
N ASN A 217 20.49 9.94 6.95
CA ASN A 217 21.18 8.68 7.08
C ASN A 217 21.16 8.22 8.53
N PHE A 218 20.37 7.17 8.81
CA PHE A 218 20.38 6.49 10.10
C PHE A 218 21.19 5.20 10.01
N PRO A 219 22.05 4.91 11.01
CA PRO A 219 22.69 3.61 11.10
C PRO A 219 21.65 2.49 11.02
N TYR A 220 21.93 1.47 10.21
CA TYR A 220 21.06 0.29 10.04
C TYR A 220 19.68 0.58 9.42
N SER A 221 19.52 1.68 8.67
CA SER A 221 18.32 1.93 7.87
C SER A 221 18.44 1.43 6.44
N ALA A 222 17.33 0.98 5.87
CA ALA A 222 17.19 0.79 4.42
C ALA A 222 16.61 2.08 3.82
N PRO A 223 17.40 2.89 3.10
CA PRO A 223 16.88 4.06 2.40
C PRO A 223 15.96 3.66 1.26
N ARG A 224 15.00 4.53 0.92
CA ARG A 224 14.17 4.34 -0.27
C ARG A 224 15.00 4.56 -1.53
N TYR A 225 14.91 3.65 -2.48
CA TYR A 225 15.45 3.80 -3.83
C TYR A 225 14.31 3.95 -4.84
N ASN A 226 14.47 4.90 -5.76
CA ASN A 226 13.60 5.04 -6.94
C ASN A 226 14.38 4.53 -8.16
N TYR A 227 13.75 3.73 -9.01
CA TYR A 227 14.37 3.29 -10.25
C TYR A 227 14.32 4.41 -11.29
N ASP A 228 15.48 4.85 -11.76
CA ASP A 228 15.60 5.82 -12.85
C ASP A 228 15.73 5.08 -14.18
N ILE A 229 14.75 5.29 -15.05
CA ILE A 229 14.72 4.62 -16.35
C ILE A 229 15.78 5.13 -17.33
N LYS A 230 16.20 6.40 -17.21
CA LYS A 230 17.18 7.01 -18.12
C LYS A 230 18.56 6.43 -17.85
N THR A 231 18.94 6.32 -16.58
CA THR A 231 20.22 5.73 -16.16
C THR A 231 20.16 4.22 -16.00
N LYS A 232 18.95 3.64 -16.00
CA LYS A 232 18.67 2.21 -15.74
C LYS A 232 19.25 1.75 -14.40
N SER A 233 19.21 2.61 -13.40
CA SER A 233 19.80 2.38 -12.08
C SER A 233 18.89 2.89 -10.98
N TYR A 234 19.11 2.38 -9.78
CA TYR A 234 18.47 2.92 -8.59
C TYR A 234 19.16 4.19 -8.11
N ILE A 235 18.35 5.17 -7.73
CA ILE A 235 18.79 6.42 -7.10
C ILE A 235 18.19 6.49 -5.71
N LYS A 236 19.02 6.76 -4.71
CA LYS A 236 18.57 7.00 -3.34
C LYS A 236 17.67 8.22 -3.28
N SER A 237 16.48 8.04 -2.73
CA SER A 237 15.48 9.12 -2.58
C SER A 237 15.91 10.08 -1.48
N THR A 238 15.88 11.37 -1.77
CA THR A 238 16.17 12.46 -0.80
C THR A 238 14.92 13.26 -0.42
N SER A 239 13.72 12.81 -0.84
CA SER A 239 12.45 13.46 -0.52
C SER A 239 12.29 13.71 0.98
N ASN A 240 11.86 14.91 1.34
CA ASN A 240 11.62 15.32 2.72
C ASN A 240 10.18 15.79 2.87
N PHE A 241 9.43 15.14 3.76
CA PHE A 241 8.03 15.46 4.04
C PHE A 241 7.84 16.27 5.34
N GLY A 242 8.93 16.54 6.07
CA GLY A 242 8.92 17.32 7.29
C GLY A 242 8.33 16.60 8.51
N PHE A 243 8.44 17.27 9.66
CA PHE A 243 8.00 16.74 10.95
C PHE A 243 6.48 16.47 11.00
N ASP A 244 5.68 17.31 10.35
CA ASP A 244 4.22 17.18 10.29
C ASP A 244 3.73 15.87 9.67
N ALA A 245 4.58 15.23 8.87
CA ALA A 245 4.27 13.95 8.24
C ALA A 245 4.55 12.73 9.14
N HIS A 246 5.12 12.90 10.34
CA HIS A 246 5.57 11.80 11.17
C HIS A 246 4.45 10.81 11.53
N SER A 247 3.26 11.30 11.89
CA SER A 247 2.08 10.47 12.16
C SER A 247 1.48 9.81 10.93
N ALA A 248 1.79 10.33 9.75
CA ALA A 248 1.29 9.86 8.47
C ALA A 248 2.23 8.86 7.79
N ASN A 249 3.55 9.06 7.88
CA ASN A 249 4.51 8.29 7.10
C ASN A 249 5.90 8.08 7.74
N GLY A 250 6.13 8.59 8.95
CA GLY A 250 7.48 8.76 9.48
C GLY A 250 8.09 7.57 10.22
N LEU A 251 7.33 6.52 10.53
CA LEU A 251 7.88 5.41 11.32
C LEU A 251 8.86 4.58 10.48
N ASN A 252 10.04 4.36 11.03
CA ASN A 252 11.04 3.43 10.54
C ASN A 252 11.12 2.28 11.56
N ILE A 253 11.06 1.04 11.10
CA ILE A 253 11.00 -0.13 11.98
C ILE A 253 11.70 -1.36 11.38
N THR A 254 12.35 -2.18 12.21
CA THR A 254 12.84 -3.51 11.80
C THR A 254 11.68 -4.51 11.68
N LEU A 255 11.84 -5.55 10.87
CA LEU A 255 10.83 -6.60 10.77
C LEU A 255 10.53 -7.25 12.13
N GLN A 256 11.57 -7.50 12.95
CA GLN A 256 11.41 -8.12 14.27
C GLN A 256 10.56 -7.27 15.20
N ASN A 257 10.83 -5.96 15.25
CA ASN A 257 10.05 -5.04 16.08
C ASN A 257 8.59 -4.94 15.58
N PHE A 258 8.37 -5.03 14.26
CA PHE A 258 7.01 -4.96 13.72
C PHE A 258 6.22 -6.27 13.95
N ILE A 259 6.88 -7.42 13.91
CA ILE A 259 6.31 -8.71 14.33
C ILE A 259 5.92 -8.63 15.82
N GLN A 260 6.81 -8.15 16.68
CA GLN A 260 6.55 -8.01 18.11
C GLN A 260 5.39 -7.05 18.40
N TRP A 261 5.31 -5.93 17.67
CA TRP A 261 4.18 -5.00 17.75
C TRP A 261 2.86 -5.70 17.37
N ASN A 262 2.84 -6.49 16.28
CA ASN A 262 1.65 -7.27 15.92
C ASN A 262 1.28 -8.33 16.97
N GLU A 263 2.26 -8.97 17.61
CA GLU A 263 1.98 -9.90 18.71
C GLU A 263 1.32 -9.19 19.89
N ASN A 264 1.83 -8.03 20.28
CA ASN A 264 1.27 -7.22 21.36
C ASN A 264 -0.15 -6.74 21.03
N LEU A 265 -0.38 -6.32 19.79
CA LEU A 265 -1.72 -6.01 19.28
C LEU A 265 -2.64 -7.25 19.33
N GLY A 266 -2.11 -8.44 19.04
CA GLY A 266 -2.84 -9.70 19.11
C GLY A 266 -3.22 -10.12 20.54
N LYS A 267 -2.32 -9.88 21.51
CA LYS A 267 -2.45 -10.21 22.94
C LYS A 267 -3.17 -9.13 23.76
N ASP A 268 -3.81 -8.16 23.11
CA ASP A 268 -4.56 -7.07 23.75
C ASP A 268 -3.69 -6.21 24.69
N VAL A 269 -2.38 -6.09 24.41
CA VAL A 269 -1.43 -5.31 25.24
C VAL A 269 -1.67 -3.81 25.11
N TYR A 270 -1.99 -3.34 23.90
CA TYR A 270 -2.15 -1.92 23.61
C TYR A 270 -3.58 -1.43 23.80
N LEU A 271 -4.54 -2.25 23.41
CA LEU A 271 -5.97 -1.99 23.43
C LEU A 271 -6.69 -3.27 23.79
N ASN A 272 -7.80 -3.16 24.50
CA ASN A 272 -8.68 -4.28 24.73
C ASN A 272 -9.31 -4.78 23.41
N LYS A 273 -9.86 -6.00 23.47
CA LYS A 273 -10.44 -6.66 22.30
C LYS A 273 -11.52 -5.80 21.63
N GLU A 274 -12.49 -5.30 22.39
CA GLU A 274 -13.63 -4.55 21.86
C GLU A 274 -13.18 -3.31 21.08
N THR A 275 -12.31 -2.50 21.67
CA THR A 275 -11.75 -1.31 21.04
C THR A 275 -11.02 -1.65 19.75
N LYS A 276 -10.16 -2.68 19.76
CA LYS A 276 -9.42 -3.11 18.58
C LYS A 276 -10.34 -3.50 17.42
N TYR A 277 -11.40 -4.26 17.68
CA TYR A 277 -12.38 -4.61 16.64
C TYR A 277 -13.23 -3.42 16.20
N SER A 278 -13.48 -2.44 17.08
CA SER A 278 -14.19 -1.22 16.70
C SER A 278 -13.45 -0.44 15.61
N MET A 279 -12.11 -0.46 15.60
CA MET A 279 -11.29 0.19 14.56
C MET A 279 -11.54 -0.38 13.16
N TRP A 280 -11.92 -1.65 13.08
CA TRP A 280 -12.14 -2.39 11.85
C TRP A 280 -13.59 -2.32 11.34
N LYS A 281 -14.50 -1.72 12.11
CA LYS A 281 -15.85 -1.44 11.64
C LYS A 281 -15.79 -0.46 10.47
N SER A 282 -16.47 -0.77 9.38
CA SER A 282 -16.59 0.15 8.24
C SER A 282 -17.27 1.43 8.67
N PHE A 283 -16.64 2.56 8.37
CA PHE A 283 -17.28 3.86 8.43
C PHE A 283 -18.48 3.88 7.46
N GLN A 284 -19.54 4.59 7.85
CA GLN A 284 -20.76 4.72 7.05
C GLN A 284 -20.67 6.01 6.22
N PHE A 285 -20.12 5.88 5.02
CA PHE A 285 -20.05 6.99 4.06
C PHE A 285 -21.43 7.25 3.45
N ALA A 286 -21.79 8.52 3.26
CA ALA A 286 -23.11 8.86 2.69
C ALA A 286 -23.26 8.41 1.23
N ASN A 287 -22.15 8.27 0.48
CA ASN A 287 -22.18 7.77 -0.89
C ASN A 287 -22.47 6.26 -1.01
N ASN A 288 -22.42 5.51 0.10
CA ASN A 288 -22.66 4.07 0.18
C ASN A 288 -21.77 3.17 -0.71
N THR A 289 -20.76 3.74 -1.38
CA THR A 289 -19.84 3.00 -2.26
C THR A 289 -18.49 2.75 -1.61
N ASP A 290 -18.05 3.67 -0.76
CA ASP A 290 -16.73 3.60 -0.15
C ASP A 290 -16.67 2.67 1.04
N ARG A 291 -15.47 2.11 1.26
CA ARG A 291 -15.20 1.20 2.36
C ARG A 291 -13.86 1.49 2.98
N PHE A 292 -13.89 1.92 4.23
CA PHE A 292 -12.71 2.16 5.03
C PHE A 292 -13.07 2.08 6.53
N GLY A 293 -12.15 1.62 7.36
CA GLY A 293 -12.34 1.52 8.81
C GLY A 293 -11.99 2.83 9.54
N TYR A 294 -11.91 2.79 10.86
CA TYR A 294 -11.32 3.89 11.63
C TYR A 294 -9.80 3.76 11.63
N GLY A 295 -9.18 4.22 10.54
CA GLY A 295 -7.74 4.22 10.34
C GLY A 295 -7.18 2.95 9.67
N TRP A 296 -8.03 2.01 9.27
CA TRP A 296 -7.61 0.75 8.65
C TRP A 296 -8.24 0.57 7.28
N GLU A 297 -7.43 0.21 6.28
CA GLU A 297 -7.96 -0.29 5.01
C GLU A 297 -8.69 -1.61 5.26
N ILE A 298 -9.87 -1.77 4.66
CA ILE A 298 -10.65 -3.00 4.67
C ILE A 298 -10.62 -3.60 3.27
N VAL A 299 -9.91 -4.71 3.10
CA VAL A 299 -9.69 -5.36 1.79
C VAL A 299 -10.26 -6.77 1.82
N PRO A 300 -11.31 -7.06 1.03
CA PRO A 300 -11.77 -8.43 0.84
C PRO A 300 -10.77 -9.22 -0.02
N VAL A 301 -10.40 -10.43 0.44
CA VAL A 301 -9.61 -11.41 -0.31
C VAL A 301 -10.39 -12.71 -0.32
N ASN A 302 -10.78 -13.19 -1.50
CA ASN A 302 -11.71 -14.32 -1.62
C ASN A 302 -12.93 -14.22 -0.68
N LYS A 303 -13.57 -13.04 -0.65
CA LYS A 303 -14.72 -12.69 0.21
C LYS A 303 -14.43 -12.63 1.73
N ILE A 304 -13.21 -12.94 2.17
CA ILE A 304 -12.80 -12.81 3.58
C ILE A 304 -12.25 -11.40 3.80
N LEU A 305 -12.76 -10.70 4.82
CA LEU A 305 -12.28 -9.37 5.15
C LEU A 305 -10.89 -9.43 5.79
N SER A 306 -10.01 -8.57 5.31
CA SER A 306 -8.69 -8.35 5.85
C SER A 306 -8.47 -6.87 6.13
N TYR A 307 -7.60 -6.59 7.10
CA TYR A 307 -7.40 -5.25 7.65
C TYR A 307 -5.92 -4.90 7.62
N GLY A 308 -5.60 -3.69 7.19
CA GLY A 308 -4.20 -3.31 7.07
C GLY A 308 -3.98 -1.91 6.56
N PHE A 309 -2.79 -1.71 6.01
CA PHE A 309 -2.42 -0.50 5.27
C PHE A 309 -1.24 -0.82 4.35
N THR A 310 -1.12 -0.08 3.25
CA THR A 310 0.05 -0.13 2.37
C THR A 310 0.81 1.19 2.37
N GLY A 311 2.12 1.15 2.23
CA GLY A 311 3.00 2.30 2.43
C GLY A 311 3.91 2.55 1.25
N GLY A 312 3.76 3.70 0.59
CA GLY A 312 4.71 4.20 -0.40
C GLY A 312 4.88 3.33 -1.65
N ASN A 313 3.96 2.37 -1.88
CA ASN A 313 4.10 1.25 -2.82
C ASN A 313 5.27 0.29 -2.53
N GLU A 314 5.80 0.31 -1.30
CA GLU A 314 6.95 -0.50 -0.87
C GLU A 314 6.59 -1.44 0.27
N THR A 315 5.77 -0.98 1.23
CA THR A 315 5.45 -1.78 2.41
C THR A 315 3.98 -2.16 2.45
N ALA A 316 3.69 -3.28 3.10
CA ALA A 316 2.34 -3.68 3.40
C ALA A 316 2.29 -4.42 4.74
N PHE A 317 1.27 -4.11 5.52
CA PHE A 317 0.84 -4.90 6.67
C PHE A 317 -0.60 -5.34 6.42
N ARG A 318 -0.86 -6.65 6.48
CA ARG A 318 -2.23 -7.17 6.36
C ARG A 318 -2.52 -8.25 7.40
N LYS A 319 -3.68 -8.13 8.04
CA LYS A 319 -4.20 -9.07 9.03
C LYS A 319 -5.50 -9.69 8.54
N PHE A 320 -5.61 -11.00 8.72
CA PHE A 320 -6.80 -11.82 8.48
C PHE A 320 -7.22 -12.40 9.83
N PRO A 321 -8.08 -11.71 10.61
CA PRO A 321 -8.42 -12.14 11.97
C PRO A 321 -9.03 -13.53 12.03
N ASP A 322 -9.97 -13.84 11.13
CA ASP A 322 -10.67 -15.13 11.07
C ASP A 322 -9.72 -16.29 10.75
N ASN A 323 -8.68 -16.02 9.97
CA ASN A 323 -7.63 -16.97 9.63
C ASN A 323 -6.45 -16.95 10.60
N LYS A 324 -6.45 -16.08 11.62
CA LYS A 324 -5.33 -15.88 12.56
C LYS A 324 -3.99 -15.69 11.84
N LEU A 325 -4.00 -14.93 10.74
CA LEU A 325 -2.86 -14.71 9.86
C LEU A 325 -2.51 -13.21 9.83
N THR A 326 -1.22 -12.90 9.93
CA THR A 326 -0.67 -11.57 9.62
C THR A 326 0.49 -11.75 8.65
N ILE A 327 0.57 -10.92 7.62
CA ILE A 327 1.69 -10.86 6.69
C ILE A 327 2.25 -9.43 6.71
N ILE A 328 3.57 -9.33 6.78
CA ILE A 328 4.33 -8.08 6.80
C ILE A 328 5.36 -8.13 5.68
N PHE A 329 5.25 -7.23 4.72
CA PHE A 329 6.20 -7.07 3.62
C PHE A 329 6.84 -5.69 3.69
N LEU A 330 8.17 -5.65 3.69
CA LEU A 330 8.97 -4.43 3.72
C LEU A 330 9.98 -4.48 2.57
N SER A 331 9.97 -3.49 1.68
CA SER A 331 11.01 -3.28 0.67
C SER A 331 11.57 -1.87 0.73
N ASN A 332 12.69 -1.67 0.04
CA ASN A 332 13.36 -0.37 -0.08
C ASN A 332 13.43 0.13 -1.53
N GLY A 333 12.60 -0.39 -2.43
CA GLY A 333 12.49 0.04 -3.82
C GLY A 333 11.92 -1.04 -4.73
N HIS A 334 11.22 -0.62 -5.79
CA HIS A 334 10.81 -1.50 -6.88
C HIS A 334 11.13 -0.86 -8.23
N LYS A 335 11.44 -1.68 -9.24
CA LYS A 335 11.55 -1.19 -10.61
C LYS A 335 10.17 -0.79 -11.13
N TYR A 336 9.21 -1.72 -11.03
CA TYR A 336 7.85 -1.52 -11.52
C TYR A 336 6.87 -1.14 -10.39
N SER A 337 7.14 -0.01 -9.72
CA SER A 337 6.38 0.42 -8.53
C SER A 337 4.87 0.64 -8.79
N SER A 338 4.46 0.91 -10.03
CA SER A 338 3.05 1.09 -10.42
C SER A 338 2.21 -0.19 -10.42
N LEU A 339 2.83 -1.36 -10.21
CA LEU A 339 2.13 -2.65 -10.20
C LEU A 339 1.63 -3.09 -8.82
N TYR A 340 1.86 -2.31 -7.76
CA TYR A 340 1.45 -2.65 -6.39
C TYR A 340 1.98 -4.02 -5.92
N VAL A 341 3.28 -4.24 -6.11
CA VAL A 341 3.97 -5.52 -5.81
C VAL A 341 3.73 -5.97 -4.36
N GLN A 342 3.73 -5.03 -3.41
CA GLN A 342 3.45 -5.30 -2.00
C GLN A 342 2.09 -5.99 -1.80
N SER A 343 1.04 -5.55 -2.51
CA SER A 343 -0.29 -6.15 -2.40
C SER A 343 -0.36 -7.52 -3.06
N GLN A 344 0.36 -7.72 -4.17
CA GLN A 344 0.50 -9.04 -4.81
C GLN A 344 1.16 -10.04 -3.86
N VAL A 345 2.26 -9.64 -3.21
CA VAL A 345 2.95 -10.47 -2.22
C VAL A 345 2.04 -10.86 -1.06
N ILE A 346 1.29 -9.92 -0.49
CA ILE A 346 0.31 -10.21 0.57
C ILE A 346 -0.69 -11.28 0.12
N ASN A 347 -1.34 -11.09 -1.03
CA ASN A 347 -2.39 -11.99 -1.50
C ASN A 347 -1.84 -13.38 -1.86
N HIS A 348 -0.68 -13.44 -2.52
CA HIS A 348 -0.08 -14.70 -2.91
C HIS A 348 0.40 -15.50 -1.70
N VAL A 349 1.12 -14.85 -0.77
CA VAL A 349 1.58 -15.51 0.46
C VAL A 349 0.38 -15.97 1.31
N ALA A 350 -0.69 -15.18 1.39
CA ALA A 350 -1.92 -15.61 2.05
C ALA A 350 -2.49 -16.90 1.44
N SER A 351 -2.52 -17.00 0.10
CA SER A 351 -2.99 -18.21 -0.60
C SER A 351 -2.09 -19.44 -0.40
N ILE A 352 -0.77 -19.24 -0.21
CA ILE A 352 0.17 -20.32 0.10
C ILE A 352 -0.10 -20.87 1.50
N VAL A 353 -0.31 -19.97 2.47
CA VAL A 353 -0.44 -20.30 3.89
C VAL A 353 -1.84 -20.81 4.25
N ASP A 354 -2.87 -20.31 3.58
CA ASP A 354 -4.26 -20.66 3.85
C ASP A 354 -5.08 -20.69 2.54
N GLN A 355 -5.48 -21.90 2.12
CA GLN A 355 -6.20 -22.09 0.86
C GLN A 355 -7.57 -21.38 0.83
N SER A 356 -8.17 -21.06 1.98
CA SER A 356 -9.42 -20.28 2.00
C SER A 356 -9.22 -18.84 1.52
N LEU A 357 -7.99 -18.32 1.57
CA LEU A 357 -7.62 -16.99 1.09
C LEU A 357 -7.15 -17.00 -0.37
N LYS A 358 -7.23 -18.14 -1.07
CA LYS A 358 -6.90 -18.23 -2.48
C LYS A 358 -7.93 -17.49 -3.33
N ASP A 359 -7.49 -16.42 -3.97
CA ASP A 359 -8.28 -15.65 -4.93
C ASP A 359 -7.70 -15.86 -6.34
N ASP A 360 -8.35 -16.73 -7.13
CA ASP A 360 -7.85 -17.13 -8.44
C ASP A 360 -7.74 -15.95 -9.42
N TYR A 361 -8.61 -14.94 -9.30
CA TYR A 361 -8.57 -13.75 -10.14
C TYR A 361 -7.34 -12.89 -9.82
N TYR A 362 -7.03 -12.68 -8.55
CA TYR A 362 -5.81 -11.95 -8.15
C TYR A 362 -4.53 -12.69 -8.53
N LEU A 363 -4.48 -14.01 -8.33
CA LEU A 363 -3.31 -14.82 -8.70
C LEU A 363 -3.09 -14.84 -10.22
N ALA A 364 -4.16 -14.97 -11.01
CA ALA A 364 -4.08 -14.86 -12.45
C ALA A 364 -3.61 -13.47 -12.89
N GLY A 365 -4.13 -12.42 -12.24
CA GLY A 365 -3.73 -11.05 -12.50
C GLY A 365 -2.24 -10.78 -12.24
N GLU A 366 -1.70 -11.27 -11.12
CA GLU A 366 -0.26 -11.23 -10.85
C GLU A 366 0.52 -12.02 -11.91
N LYS A 367 0.06 -13.22 -12.27
CA LYS A 367 0.74 -14.02 -13.29
C LYS A 367 0.81 -13.29 -14.63
N ILE A 368 -0.28 -12.64 -15.04
CA ILE A 368 -0.33 -11.81 -16.24
C ILE A 368 0.74 -10.71 -16.15
N ASN A 369 0.76 -9.92 -15.07
CA ASN A 369 1.77 -8.88 -14.83
C ASN A 369 3.19 -9.44 -15.00
N GLN A 370 3.53 -10.51 -14.28
CA GLN A 370 4.84 -11.14 -14.31
C GLN A 370 5.23 -11.62 -15.71
N THR A 371 4.30 -12.22 -16.47
CA THR A 371 4.61 -12.72 -17.81
C THR A 371 4.91 -11.60 -18.81
N PHE A 372 4.18 -10.48 -18.77
CA PHE A 372 4.48 -9.32 -19.64
C PHE A 372 5.81 -8.64 -19.29
N LEU A 373 6.22 -8.68 -18.02
CA LEU A 373 7.53 -8.19 -17.60
C LEU A 373 8.68 -9.11 -18.00
N LYS A 374 8.50 -10.43 -17.86
CA LYS A 374 9.57 -11.45 -17.99
C LYS A 374 9.75 -12.00 -19.40
N LEU A 375 8.66 -12.16 -20.15
CA LEU A 375 8.66 -12.86 -21.44
C LEU A 375 8.65 -11.86 -22.61
N ASN A 376 8.96 -12.38 -23.80
CA ASN A 376 8.66 -11.64 -25.02
C ASN A 376 7.14 -11.46 -25.17
N ILE A 377 6.77 -10.39 -25.88
CA ILE A 377 5.38 -9.93 -25.97
C ILE A 377 4.42 -10.99 -26.53
N GLU A 378 4.84 -11.78 -27.52
CA GLU A 378 3.97 -12.81 -28.13
C GLU A 378 3.68 -13.95 -27.16
N LYS A 379 4.69 -14.43 -26.41
CA LYS A 379 4.48 -15.44 -25.36
C LYS A 379 3.63 -14.92 -24.20
N ALA A 380 3.82 -13.66 -23.82
CA ALA A 380 3.00 -13.03 -22.78
C ALA A 380 1.52 -12.93 -23.21
N LYS A 381 1.26 -12.51 -24.46
CA LYS A 381 -0.08 -12.50 -25.06
C LYS A 381 -0.71 -13.89 -25.08
N GLN A 382 0.04 -14.93 -25.46
CA GLN A 382 -0.45 -16.31 -25.43
C GLN A 382 -0.86 -16.77 -24.03
N ASN A 383 -0.05 -16.44 -23.00
CA ASN A 383 -0.40 -16.76 -21.61
C ASN A 383 -1.66 -16.03 -21.15
N TYR A 384 -1.79 -14.74 -21.49
CA TYR A 384 -3.00 -13.96 -21.23
C TYR A 384 -4.23 -14.61 -21.87
N LEU A 385 -4.15 -14.92 -23.17
CA LEU A 385 -5.27 -15.52 -23.92
C LEU A 385 -5.64 -16.90 -23.36
N ALA A 386 -4.68 -17.69 -22.88
CA ALA A 386 -4.95 -18.97 -22.23
C ALA A 386 -5.72 -18.81 -20.91
N ILE A 387 -5.37 -17.80 -20.10
CA ILE A 387 -6.09 -17.46 -18.86
C ILE A 387 -7.50 -16.98 -19.20
N LYS A 388 -7.63 -16.04 -20.15
CA LYS A 388 -8.91 -15.46 -20.56
C LYS A 388 -9.84 -16.51 -21.19
N LYS A 389 -9.31 -17.45 -21.96
CA LYS A 389 -10.07 -18.59 -22.50
C LYS A 389 -10.66 -19.47 -21.39
N SER A 390 -9.90 -19.70 -20.32
CA SER A 390 -10.36 -20.47 -19.16
C SER A 390 -11.35 -19.69 -18.29
N HIS A 391 -11.30 -18.36 -18.33
CA HIS A 391 -12.12 -17.46 -17.51
C HIS A 391 -12.65 -16.27 -18.33
N PRO A 392 -13.64 -16.51 -19.23
CA PRO A 392 -14.11 -15.50 -20.17
C PRO A 392 -14.76 -14.29 -19.49
N ASP A 393 -15.35 -14.46 -18.30
CA ASP A 393 -16.04 -13.40 -17.56
C ASP A 393 -15.11 -12.47 -16.78
N TRP A 394 -13.82 -12.80 -16.66
CA TRP A 394 -12.87 -11.97 -15.91
C TRP A 394 -12.47 -10.72 -16.69
N ASP A 395 -12.66 -9.55 -16.09
CA ASP A 395 -12.25 -8.28 -16.66
C ASP A 395 -10.80 -7.97 -16.32
N PHE A 396 -9.95 -7.82 -17.33
CA PHE A 396 -8.55 -7.43 -17.18
C PHE A 396 -8.25 -6.07 -17.84
N GLN A 397 -9.25 -5.29 -18.24
CA GLN A 397 -9.07 -4.04 -18.98
C GLN A 397 -8.14 -3.07 -18.23
N TYR A 398 -8.44 -2.82 -16.96
CA TYR A 398 -7.63 -1.93 -16.12
C TYR A 398 -6.18 -2.44 -15.96
N ARG A 399 -6.01 -3.75 -15.83
CA ARG A 399 -4.71 -4.39 -15.68
C ARG A 399 -3.88 -4.28 -16.96
N LEU A 400 -4.48 -4.51 -18.13
CA LEU A 400 -3.80 -4.34 -19.41
C LEU A 400 -3.38 -2.89 -19.64
N ASN A 401 -4.20 -1.91 -19.22
CA ASN A 401 -3.79 -0.51 -19.22
C ASN A 401 -2.56 -0.27 -18.34
N ILE A 402 -2.58 -0.71 -17.07
CA ILE A 402 -1.42 -0.54 -16.18
C ILE A 402 -0.18 -1.19 -16.80
N ILE A 403 -0.27 -2.43 -17.29
CA ILE A 403 0.88 -3.13 -17.90
C ILE A 403 1.40 -2.36 -19.11
N GLY A 404 0.51 -1.89 -19.98
CA GLY A 404 0.86 -1.07 -21.14
C GLY A 404 1.67 0.15 -20.74
N TYR A 405 1.15 0.94 -19.79
CA TYR A 405 1.85 2.10 -19.25
C TYR A 405 3.18 1.74 -18.57
N THR A 406 3.19 0.73 -17.70
CA THR A 406 4.41 0.27 -17.04
C THR A 406 5.50 -0.09 -18.06
N LEU A 407 5.17 -0.78 -19.14
CA LEU A 407 6.14 -1.12 -20.18
C LEU A 407 6.66 0.13 -20.91
N MET A 408 5.77 1.05 -21.28
CA MET A 408 6.16 2.29 -21.96
C MET A 408 7.04 3.18 -21.07
N ASP A 409 6.66 3.36 -19.80
CA ASP A 409 7.41 4.15 -18.82
C ASP A 409 8.81 3.56 -18.55
N HIS A 410 9.00 2.27 -18.87
CA HIS A 410 10.29 1.56 -18.75
C HIS A 410 10.99 1.34 -20.10
N GLY A 411 10.70 2.20 -21.09
CA GLY A 411 11.41 2.23 -22.37
C GLY A 411 11.03 1.12 -23.36
N ARG A 412 10.03 0.28 -23.03
CA ARG A 412 9.48 -0.76 -23.91
C ARG A 412 8.22 -0.25 -24.62
N ILE A 413 8.32 0.91 -25.29
CA ILE A 413 7.18 1.63 -25.87
C ILE A 413 6.35 0.74 -26.82
N ASN A 414 7.02 0.07 -27.78
CA ASN A 414 6.33 -0.80 -28.73
C ASN A 414 5.65 -2.01 -28.08
N ASP A 415 6.24 -2.59 -27.02
CA ASP A 415 5.60 -3.68 -26.29
C ASP A 415 4.37 -3.16 -25.52
N GLY A 416 4.47 -1.99 -24.92
CA GLY A 416 3.35 -1.32 -24.24
C GLY A 416 2.18 -1.07 -25.19
N ILE A 417 2.43 -0.52 -26.37
CA ILE A 417 1.41 -0.34 -27.43
C ILE A 417 0.76 -1.68 -27.78
N LYS A 418 1.55 -2.74 -27.98
CA LYS A 418 1.01 -4.07 -28.28
C LYS A 418 0.10 -4.63 -27.18
N VAL A 419 0.32 -4.27 -25.91
CA VAL A 419 -0.58 -4.62 -24.80
C VAL A 419 -1.86 -3.80 -24.85
N LEU A 420 -1.76 -2.51 -25.17
CA LEU A 420 -2.92 -1.62 -25.30
C LEU A 420 -3.78 -1.98 -26.52
N GLU A 421 -3.18 -2.40 -27.62
CA GLU A 421 -3.88 -2.96 -28.78
C GLU A 421 -4.67 -4.21 -28.38
N LEU A 422 -4.04 -5.14 -27.66
CA LEU A 422 -4.73 -6.31 -27.09
C LEU A 422 -5.91 -5.87 -26.21
N ASN A 423 -5.75 -4.81 -25.42
CA ASN A 423 -6.83 -4.30 -24.59
C ASN A 423 -8.04 -3.82 -25.41
N THR A 424 -7.81 -3.13 -26.54
CA THR A 424 -8.90 -2.72 -27.45
C THR A 424 -9.58 -3.89 -28.15
N ILE A 425 -8.85 -4.98 -28.43
CA ILE A 425 -9.41 -6.21 -29.00
C ILE A 425 -10.33 -6.90 -27.99
N GLU A 426 -9.90 -6.99 -26.73
CA GLU A 426 -10.68 -7.58 -25.64
C GLU A 426 -11.85 -6.70 -25.20
N ASN A 427 -11.72 -5.38 -25.38
CA ASN A 427 -12.68 -4.38 -24.92
C ASN A 427 -13.06 -3.39 -26.04
N PRO A 428 -13.67 -3.86 -27.16
CA PRO A 428 -13.88 -3.04 -28.36
C PRO A 428 -14.89 -1.90 -28.18
N LYS A 429 -15.63 -1.88 -27.07
CA LYS A 429 -16.58 -0.82 -26.71
C LYS A 429 -16.06 0.14 -25.65
N SER A 430 -14.82 -0.02 -25.18
CA SER A 430 -14.27 0.81 -24.10
C SER A 430 -13.54 2.03 -24.64
N GLY A 431 -14.16 3.21 -24.54
CA GLY A 431 -13.47 4.47 -24.86
C GLY A 431 -12.17 4.67 -24.07
N ASN A 432 -12.10 4.15 -22.83
CA ASN A 432 -10.89 4.17 -22.00
C ASN A 432 -9.76 3.30 -22.58
N ALA A 433 -10.05 2.12 -23.13
CA ALA A 433 -9.03 1.28 -23.77
C ALA A 433 -8.44 1.96 -25.01
N PHE A 434 -9.29 2.59 -25.83
CA PHE A 434 -8.85 3.37 -27.01
C PHE A 434 -8.10 4.64 -26.61
N ASP A 435 -8.49 5.32 -25.53
CA ASP A 435 -7.77 6.48 -25.00
C ASP A 435 -6.32 6.11 -24.65
N SER A 436 -6.14 5.02 -23.88
CA SER A 436 -4.81 4.56 -23.50
C SER A 436 -3.98 4.15 -24.72
N LEU A 437 -4.56 3.43 -25.69
CA LEU A 437 -3.86 3.08 -26.94
C LEU A 437 -3.43 4.33 -27.72
N ALA A 438 -4.30 5.35 -27.80
CA ALA A 438 -3.99 6.61 -28.46
C ALA A 438 -2.82 7.34 -27.80
N ASP A 439 -2.73 7.33 -26.46
CA ASP A 439 -1.57 7.87 -25.73
C ASP A 439 -0.30 7.06 -26.05
N GLY A 440 -0.41 5.73 -26.18
CA GLY A 440 0.70 4.90 -26.63
C GLY A 440 1.26 5.32 -27.99
N TYR A 441 0.39 5.49 -29.00
CA TYR A 441 0.80 6.00 -30.31
C TYR A 441 1.34 7.43 -30.24
N PHE A 442 0.78 8.29 -29.39
CA PHE A 442 1.27 9.65 -29.16
C PHE A 442 2.72 9.64 -28.66
N ARG A 443 2.99 8.85 -27.61
CA ARG A 443 4.33 8.71 -27.00
C ARG A 443 5.36 8.12 -27.96
N ASN A 444 4.91 7.35 -28.95
CA ASN A 444 5.74 6.81 -30.03
C ASN A 444 5.84 7.75 -31.26
N ASN A 445 5.38 9.00 -31.15
CA ASN A 445 5.37 10.02 -32.21
C ASN A 445 4.58 9.61 -33.48
N GLN A 446 3.62 8.68 -33.34
CA GLN A 446 2.70 8.26 -34.40
C GLN A 446 1.43 9.12 -34.37
N LEU A 447 1.60 10.42 -34.61
CA LEU A 447 0.57 11.45 -34.35
C LEU A 447 -0.74 11.23 -35.10
N GLU A 448 -0.69 10.86 -36.39
CA GLU A 448 -1.92 10.63 -37.18
C GLU A 448 -2.71 9.43 -36.66
N ILE A 449 -2.02 8.32 -36.36
CA ILE A 449 -2.66 7.12 -35.79
C ILE A 449 -3.23 7.42 -34.40
N SER A 450 -2.48 8.16 -33.58
CA SER A 450 -2.93 8.63 -32.27
C SER A 450 -4.20 9.47 -32.38
N LYS A 451 -4.24 10.44 -33.31
CA LYS A 451 -5.41 11.30 -33.55
C LYS A 451 -6.65 10.50 -33.91
N GLU A 452 -6.56 9.58 -34.87
CA GLU A 452 -7.69 8.74 -35.26
C GLU A 452 -8.16 7.82 -34.10
N THR A 453 -7.21 7.34 -33.29
CA THR A 453 -7.53 6.51 -32.12
C THR A 453 -8.22 7.31 -31.01
N TYR A 454 -7.81 8.56 -30.76
CA TYR A 454 -8.51 9.46 -29.81
C TYR A 454 -9.92 9.82 -30.30
N LYS A 455 -10.11 10.05 -31.60
CA LYS A 455 -11.46 10.23 -32.16
C LYS A 455 -12.34 9.01 -31.88
N LYS A 456 -11.80 7.79 -32.02
CA LYS A 456 -12.54 6.56 -31.68
C LYS A 456 -12.87 6.47 -30.20
N SER A 457 -11.94 6.88 -29.32
CA SER A 457 -12.20 7.00 -27.89
C SER A 457 -13.38 7.93 -27.59
N LEU A 458 -13.44 9.10 -28.24
CA LEU A 458 -14.54 10.05 -28.09
C LEU A 458 -15.87 9.58 -28.66
N GLU A 459 -15.85 8.83 -29.77
CA GLU A 459 -17.06 8.21 -30.32
C GLU A 459 -17.69 7.25 -29.29
N LEU A 460 -16.86 6.47 -28.60
CA LEU A 460 -17.29 5.51 -27.58
C LEU A 460 -17.58 6.16 -26.22
N LYS A 461 -16.92 7.29 -25.91
CA LYS A 461 -17.03 8.03 -24.66
C LYS A 461 -16.95 9.55 -24.90
N PRO A 462 -18.08 10.21 -25.27
CA PRO A 462 -18.09 11.62 -25.68
C PRO A 462 -17.69 12.64 -24.60
N ASP A 463 -17.75 12.25 -23.33
CA ASP A 463 -17.37 13.05 -22.16
C ASP A 463 -15.88 12.92 -21.80
N ASN A 464 -15.09 12.14 -22.54
CA ASN A 464 -13.65 11.99 -22.29
C ASN A 464 -12.90 13.32 -22.52
N THR A 465 -12.53 14.02 -21.45
CA THR A 465 -11.82 15.31 -21.51
C THR A 465 -10.38 15.15 -21.99
N ASN A 466 -9.67 14.11 -21.55
CA ASN A 466 -8.30 13.82 -21.97
C ASN A 466 -8.19 13.68 -23.49
N ALA A 467 -9.09 12.92 -24.11
CA ALA A 467 -9.09 12.76 -25.56
C ALA A 467 -9.31 14.08 -26.30
N LYS A 468 -10.16 14.98 -25.80
CA LYS A 468 -10.37 16.31 -26.40
C LYS A 468 -9.09 17.15 -26.33
N GLU A 469 -8.47 17.23 -25.15
CA GLU A 469 -7.23 17.99 -24.93
C GLU A 469 -6.07 17.46 -25.79
N MET A 470 -5.97 16.13 -25.90
CA MET A 470 -4.92 15.49 -26.70
C MET A 470 -5.12 15.68 -28.20
N LEU A 471 -6.36 15.68 -28.69
CA LEU A 471 -6.64 16.01 -30.10
C LEU A 471 -6.20 17.45 -30.44
N ASP A 472 -6.55 18.43 -29.61
CA ASP A 472 -6.13 19.82 -29.80
C ASP A 472 -4.59 19.95 -29.80
N LYS A 473 -3.93 19.20 -28.91
CA LYS A 473 -2.46 19.15 -28.84
C LYS A 473 -1.85 18.53 -30.09
N ILE A 474 -2.40 17.41 -30.57
CA ILE A 474 -1.91 16.72 -31.77
C ILE A 474 -2.09 17.61 -33.00
N ASP A 475 -3.23 18.30 -33.13
CA ASP A 475 -3.49 19.21 -34.26
C ASP A 475 -2.48 20.34 -34.33
N LYS A 476 -2.14 20.95 -33.20
CA LYS A 476 -1.06 21.96 -33.12
C LYS A 476 0.29 21.39 -33.54
N LEU A 477 0.62 20.18 -33.12
CA LEU A 477 1.90 19.53 -33.46
C LEU A 477 1.99 19.15 -34.94
N LEU A 478 0.87 18.75 -35.56
CA LEU A 478 0.81 18.43 -36.99
C LEU A 478 0.93 19.69 -37.84
N GLN A 479 0.27 20.79 -37.44
CA GLN A 479 0.37 22.10 -38.11
C GLN A 479 1.79 22.70 -38.04
N GLN A 480 2.56 22.40 -37.00
CA GLN A 480 3.96 22.85 -36.89
C GLN A 480 4.92 22.04 -37.78
N LYS A 481 4.50 20.86 -38.27
CA LYS A 481 5.30 19.99 -39.14
C LYS A 481 4.97 20.15 -40.63
N SER A 482 3.82 20.74 -40.95
CA SER A 482 3.42 21.14 -42.31
C SER A 482 3.98 22.50 -42.67
#